data_AF-A0A6V7J5I6-F1
#
_entry.id   AF-A0A6V7J5I6-F1
#
_cell.length_a   1.000
_cell.length_b   1.000
_cell.length_c   1.000
_cell.angle_alpha   90.00
_cell.angle_beta   90.00
_cell.angle_gamma   90.00
#
_symmetry.space_group_name_H-M   'P 1'
#
loop_
_entity.id
_entity.type
_entity.pdbx_description
1 polymer ?
#
loop_
_entity_poly.entity_id
_entity_poly.type
_entity_poly.pdbx_seq_one_letter_code
_entity_poly.pdbx_strand_id
1 'polypeptide(L)' 'MITVGRDLDGATLVVGRAHHQGDLLPAKAKPEHGVAYVAHGGGEHAKHDFE' A
#
# COMPACT_ATOMS: atom_id res chain seq x y z
N MET A 1 3.10 1.87 12.99
CA MET A 1 3.16 2.25 11.55
C MET A 1 4.41 3.08 11.33
N ILE A 2 5.17 2.79 10.28
CA ILE A 2 6.36 3.57 9.91
C ILE A 2 6.02 4.42 8.69
N THR A 3 6.10 5.74 8.82
CA THR A 3 5.87 6.69 7.72
C THR A 3 6.97 6.57 6.69
N VAL A 4 6.59 6.40 5.42
CA VAL A 4 7.52 6.31 4.28
C VAL A 4 7.44 7.51 3.35
N GLY A 5 6.42 8.35 3.50
CA GLY A 5 6.28 9.55 2.70
C GLY A 5 4.92 10.21 2.83
N ARG A 6 4.64 11.09 1.87
CA ARG A 6 3.33 11.73 1.69
C ARG A 6 2.92 11.58 0.24
N ASP A 7 1.63 11.42 0.01
CA ASP A 7 1.06 11.46 -1.33
C ASP A 7 0.80 12.92 -1.77
N LEU A 8 0.43 13.12 -3.05
CA LEU A 8 0.21 14.42 -3.66
C LEU A 8 -0.91 15.23 -2.98
N ASP A 9 -1.88 14.53 -2.40
CA ASP A 9 -2.98 15.11 -1.60
C ASP A 9 -2.56 15.46 -0.16
N GLY A 10 -1.30 15.18 0.22
CA GLY A 10 -0.77 15.38 1.56
C GLY A 10 -1.02 14.22 2.53
N ALA A 11 -1.73 13.16 2.10
CA ALA A 11 -2.00 12.00 2.93
C ALA A 11 -0.70 11.31 3.36
N THR A 12 -0.66 10.85 4.61
CA THR A 12 0.51 10.12 5.13
C THR A 12 0.54 8.72 4.53
N LEU A 13 1.68 8.36 3.93
CA LEU A 13 1.94 7.00 3.47
C LEU A 13 2.75 6.26 4.51
N VAL A 14 2.35 5.03 4.78
CA VAL A 14 3.08 4.11 5.68
C VAL A 14 3.50 2.87 4.91
N VAL A 15 4.56 2.21 5.40
CA VAL A 15 4.93 0.89 4.88
C VAL A 15 3.88 -0.14 5.31
N GLY A 16 3.53 -1.03 4.40
CA GLY A 16 2.75 -2.22 4.68
C GLY A 16 3.07 -3.35 3.72
N ARG A 17 2.27 -4.41 3.76
CA ARG A 17 2.33 -5.53 2.79
C ARG A 17 0.96 -6.14 2.56
N ALA A 18 0.76 -6.72 1.39
CA ALA A 18 -0.51 -7.35 1.03
C ALA A 18 -0.33 -8.53 0.07
N HIS A 19 -1.25 -9.48 0.13
CA HIS A 19 -1.26 -10.61 -0.79
C HIS A 19 -1.72 -10.20 -2.20
N HIS A 20 -0.97 -10.59 -3.22
CA HIS A 20 -1.32 -10.44 -4.62
C HIS A 20 -0.85 -11.66 -5.42
N GLN A 21 -1.79 -12.37 -6.05
CA GLN A 21 -1.52 -13.55 -6.89
C GLN A 21 -0.66 -14.63 -6.20
N GLY A 22 -0.90 -14.86 -4.90
CA GLY A 22 -0.18 -15.86 -4.11
C GLY A 22 1.07 -15.33 -3.40
N ASP A 23 1.63 -14.22 -3.87
CA ASP A 23 2.80 -13.60 -3.26
C ASP A 23 2.40 -12.57 -2.19
N LEU A 24 3.25 -12.44 -1.17
CA LEU A 24 3.16 -11.37 -0.17
C LEU A 24 4.09 -10.23 -0.60
N LEU A 25 3.51 -9.13 -1.07
CA LEU A 25 4.26 -8.02 -1.66
C LEU A 25 4.31 -6.81 -0.71
N PRO A 26 5.40 -6.04 -0.71
CA PRO A 26 5.44 -4.75 -0.03
C PRO A 26 4.43 -3.78 -0.66
N ALA A 27 3.84 -2.93 0.16
CA ALA A 27 2.82 -1.99 -0.22
C ALA A 27 3.06 -0.60 0.37
N LYS A 28 2.64 0.45 -0.36
CA LYS A 28 2.40 1.77 0.25
C LYS A 28 0.96 1.79 0.76
N ALA A 29 0.76 2.08 2.04
CA ALA A 29 -0.56 2.12 2.66
C ALA A 29 -0.97 3.56 2.97
N LYS A 30 -2.26 3.84 2.77
CA LYS A 30 -3.00 5.01 3.25
C LYS A 30 -3.93 4.56 4.37
N PRO A 31 -3.49 4.52 5.64
CA PRO A 31 -4.29 3.97 6.74
C PRO A 31 -5.62 4.70 6.93
N GLU A 32 -5.62 6.03 6.75
CA GLU A 32 -6.83 6.87 6.86
C GLU A 32 -7.90 6.52 5.81
N HIS A 33 -7.48 5.94 4.68
CA HIS A 33 -8.37 5.50 3.60
C HIS A 33 -8.64 3.98 3.64
N GLY A 34 -8.02 3.25 4.57
CA GLY A 34 -8.17 1.79 4.67
C GLY A 34 -7.71 1.04 3.40
N VAL A 35 -6.68 1.53 2.72
CA VAL A 35 -6.18 0.93 1.46
C VAL A 35 -4.66 0.93 1.38
N ALA A 36 -4.12 -0.14 0.79
CA ALA A 36 -2.71 -0.24 0.40
C ALA A 36 -2.57 -0.57 -1.09
N TYR A 37 -1.42 -0.24 -1.66
CA TYR A 37 -1.14 -0.41 -3.07
C TYR A 37 0.14 -1.21 -3.26
N VAL A 38 0.05 -2.32 -4.01
CA VAL A 38 1.19 -3.15 -4.41
C VAL A 38 1.53 -2.93 -5.88
N ALA A 39 2.82 -2.91 -6.20
CA ALA A 39 3.30 -2.85 -7.57
C ALA A 39 3.44 -4.27 -8.12
N HIS A 40 2.71 -4.60 -9.20
CA HIS A 40 2.78 -5.91 -9.84
C HIS A 40 2.45 -5.83 -11.33
N GLY A 41 3.26 -6.48 -12.18
CA GLY A 41 3.02 -6.53 -13.63
C GLY A 41 3.01 -5.17 -14.33
N GLY A 42 3.79 -4.20 -13.83
CA GLY A 42 3.82 -2.82 -14.35
C GLY A 42 2.62 -1.95 -13.94
N GLY A 43 1.72 -2.47 -13.09
CA GLY A 43 0.57 -1.75 -12.58
C GLY A 43 0.58 -1.60 -11.06
N GLU A 44 -0.29 -0.72 -10.59
CA GLU A 44 -0.59 -0.53 -9.17
C GLU A 44 -1.92 -1.20 -8.84
N HIS A 45 -1.97 -1.98 -7.76
CA HIS A 45 -3.14 -2.76 -7.37
C HIS A 45 -3.59 -2.42 -5.96
N ALA A 46 -4.82 -1.94 -5.82
CA ALA A 46 -5.42 -1.62 -4.53
C ALA A 46 -5.73 -2.88 -3.70
N LYS A 47 -5.52 -2.79 -2.39
CA LYS A 47 -5.70 -3.85 -1.41
C LYS A 47 -6.36 -3.27 -0.16
N HIS A 48 -7.49 -3.87 0.24
CA HIS A 48 -8.20 -3.52 1.47
C HIS A 48 -7.86 -4.49 2.62
N ASP A 49 -7.10 -5.54 2.31
CA ASP A 49 -6.52 -6.48 3.27
C ASP A 49 -4.99 -6.35 3.18
N PHE A 50 -4.38 -5.82 4.23
CA PHE A 50 -2.96 -5.50 4.32
C PHE A 50 -2.52 -5.39 5.78
N GLU A 51 -1.22 -5.54 6.01
CA GLU A 51 -0.54 -5.37 7.31
C GLU A 51 0.36 -4.14 7.32
#